data_AF-A0A0F6A7E6-F1
#
_entry.id   AF-A0A0F6A7E6-F1
#
_cell.length_a   1.000
_cell.length_b   1.000
_cell.length_c   1.000
_cell.angle_alpha   90.00
_cell.angle_beta   90.00
_cell.angle_gamma   90.00
#
_symmetry.space_group_name_H-M   'P 1'
#
loop_
_entity.id
_entity.type
_entity.pdbx_description
1 polymer ?
#
loop_
_entity_poly.entity_id
_entity_poly.type
_entity_poly.pdbx_seq_one_letter_code
_entity_poly.pdbx_strand_id
1 'polypeptide(L)'
;MNLFKHFLSFSIYTVMLCTSAITHAHALKETTATITVRSGQIDVLVNADFSHWLSLLHSNEAWLLGDTELVLQDGQSEQVKRKQLQELVLAHTKVQANGALLNCQLNQFPAKLIQLHKGHHSRAYFRLGCVSPHKQLNSVSLILPKSLGRAYTSLVQPKQQLIGAGKKAEFKL
;
A
#
# COMPACT_ATOMS: atom_id res chain seq x y z
N MET A 1 -56.11 -27.99 9.13
CA MET A 1 -54.76 -28.28 9.66
C MET A 1 -53.65 -28.27 8.57
N ASN A 2 -53.86 -27.65 7.39
CA ASN A 2 -52.84 -27.52 6.33
C ASN A 2 -52.37 -26.07 6.09
N LEU A 3 -53.16 -25.05 6.45
CA LEU A 3 -52.81 -23.65 6.21
C LEU A 3 -51.62 -23.17 7.07
N PHE A 4 -51.55 -23.63 8.33
CA PHE A 4 -50.49 -23.27 9.27
C PHE A 4 -49.12 -23.88 8.88
N LYS A 5 -49.13 -25.06 8.23
CA LYS A 5 -47.91 -25.71 7.72
C LYS A 5 -47.33 -24.97 6.51
N HIS A 6 -48.18 -24.45 5.62
CA HIS A 6 -47.73 -23.65 4.47
C HIS A 6 -47.17 -22.29 4.90
N PHE A 7 -47.76 -21.64 5.91
CA PHE A 7 -47.24 -20.39 6.46
C PHE A 7 -45.89 -20.57 7.16
N LEU A 8 -45.74 -21.64 7.95
CA LEU A 8 -44.48 -21.96 8.62
C LEU A 8 -43.37 -22.31 7.62
N SER A 9 -43.70 -23.09 6.57
CA SER A 9 -42.77 -23.46 5.50
C SER A 9 -42.34 -22.23 4.69
N PHE A 10 -43.26 -21.34 4.34
CA PHE A 10 -42.94 -20.12 3.60
C PHE A 10 -42.00 -19.22 4.41
N SER A 11 -42.27 -19.04 5.71
CA SER A 11 -41.43 -18.26 6.62
C SER A 11 -39.99 -18.80 6.77
N ILE A 12 -39.80 -20.12 6.72
CA ILE A 12 -38.46 -20.74 6.81
C ILE A 12 -37.66 -20.50 5.52
N TYR A 13 -38.32 -20.55 4.35
CA TYR A 13 -37.65 -20.24 3.07
C TYR A 13 -37.25 -18.76 2.97
N THR A 14 -38.06 -17.83 3.48
CA THR A 14 -37.72 -16.39 3.45
C THR A 14 -36.54 -16.05 4.37
N VAL A 15 -36.42 -16.70 5.52
CA VAL A 15 -35.27 -16.51 6.44
C VAL A 15 -33.99 -17.10 5.87
N MET A 16 -34.08 -18.21 5.11
CA MET A 16 -32.92 -18.86 4.50
C MET A 16 -32.34 -18.10 3.30
N LEU A 17 -33.15 -17.28 2.59
CA LEU A 17 -32.65 -16.43 1.50
C LEU A 17 -31.92 -15.17 1.99
N CYS A 18 -32.20 -14.67 3.20
CA CYS A 18 -31.64 -13.42 3.71
C CYS A 18 -30.21 -13.53 4.29
N THR A 19 -29.64 -14.73 4.43
CA THR A 19 -28.31 -14.92 5.06
C THR A 19 -27.12 -14.95 4.09
N SER A 20 -27.34 -14.79 2.78
CA SER A 20 -26.29 -14.97 1.78
C SER A 20 -25.43 -13.73 1.45
N ALA A 21 -25.68 -12.58 2.10
CA ALA A 21 -24.86 -11.39 1.92
C ALA A 21 -23.71 -11.31 2.95
N ILE A 22 -22.84 -12.32 2.99
CA ILE A 22 -21.53 -12.15 3.63
C ILE A 22 -20.68 -11.36 2.64
N THR A 23 -20.74 -10.03 2.74
CA THR A 23 -19.84 -9.15 2.01
C THR A 23 -18.43 -9.35 2.56
N HIS A 24 -17.66 -10.25 1.96
CA HIS A 24 -16.23 -10.31 2.18
C HIS A 24 -15.63 -9.03 1.60
N ALA A 25 -15.20 -8.11 2.45
CA ALA A 25 -14.27 -7.07 2.04
C ALA A 25 -12.99 -7.80 1.60
N HIS A 26 -12.86 -8.09 0.31
CA HIS A 26 -11.68 -8.74 -0.23
C HIS A 26 -10.48 -7.85 0.11
N ALA A 27 -9.50 -8.42 0.84
CA ALA A 27 -8.22 -7.76 1.03
C ALA A 27 -7.64 -7.43 -0.34
N LEU A 28 -7.34 -6.15 -0.57
CA LEU A 28 -6.89 -5.67 -1.87
C LEU A 28 -5.59 -6.39 -2.24
N LYS A 29 -5.64 -7.25 -3.26
CA LYS A 29 -4.49 -8.06 -3.68
C LYS A 29 -3.37 -7.19 -4.27
N GLU A 30 -3.76 -6.08 -4.88
CA GLU A 30 -2.86 -5.14 -5.55
C GLU A 30 -1.96 -4.38 -4.56
N THR A 31 -0.90 -3.76 -5.09
CA THR A 31 -0.07 -2.82 -4.33
C THR A 31 -0.93 -1.61 -3.93
N THR A 32 -0.75 -1.10 -2.71
CA THR A 32 -1.40 0.13 -2.24
C THR A 32 -0.36 1.16 -1.86
N ALA A 33 -0.56 2.41 -2.24
CA ALA A 33 0.25 3.54 -1.79
C ALA A 33 -0.63 4.59 -1.13
N THR A 34 -0.30 4.95 0.12
CA THR A 34 -0.99 5.99 0.88
C THR A 34 -0.06 7.17 1.04
N ILE A 35 -0.45 8.31 0.50
CA ILE A 35 0.23 9.58 0.63
C ILE A 35 -0.43 10.35 1.77
N THR A 36 0.30 10.60 2.85
CA THR A 36 -0.15 11.42 3.98
C THR A 36 0.54 12.78 3.94
N VAL A 37 -0.26 13.85 3.96
CA VAL A 37 0.24 15.23 3.89
C VAL A 37 -0.01 15.94 5.21
N ARG A 38 1.05 16.39 5.88
CA ARG A 38 0.95 17.08 7.18
C ARG A 38 1.93 18.25 7.26
N SER A 39 1.41 19.48 7.28
CA SER A 39 2.21 20.69 7.56
C SER A 39 3.49 20.82 6.69
N GLY A 40 3.40 20.49 5.40
CA GLY A 40 4.55 20.49 4.48
C GLY A 40 5.40 19.22 4.50
N GLN A 41 5.15 18.28 5.40
CA GLN A 41 5.72 16.94 5.36
C GLN A 41 4.82 16.02 4.53
N ILE A 42 5.44 15.22 3.67
CA ILE A 42 4.77 14.20 2.87
C ILE A 42 5.34 12.86 3.26
N ASP A 43 4.45 11.92 3.54
CA ASP A 43 4.80 10.57 3.90
C ASP A 43 4.10 9.59 2.95
N VAL A 44 4.87 8.72 2.30
CA VAL A 44 4.35 7.74 1.36
C VAL A 44 4.56 6.35 1.94
N LEU A 45 3.47 5.69 2.31
CA LEU A 45 3.47 4.29 2.74
C LEU A 45 3.05 3.41 1.57
N VAL A 46 3.93 2.52 1.13
CA VAL A 46 3.63 1.54 0.08
C VAL A 46 3.57 0.16 0.70
N ASN A 47 2.46 -0.54 0.51
CA ASN A 47 2.25 -1.93 0.92
C ASN A 47 2.11 -2.78 -0.35
N ALA A 48 3.05 -3.68 -0.57
CA ALA A 48 3.17 -4.49 -1.78
C ALA A 48 3.31 -5.97 -1.44
N ASP A 49 2.99 -6.82 -2.42
CA ASP A 49 3.35 -8.24 -2.38
C ASP A 49 4.84 -8.38 -2.78
N PHE A 50 5.71 -8.51 -1.78
CA PHE A 50 7.14 -8.64 -1.97
C PHE A 50 7.53 -10.00 -2.55
N SER A 51 6.76 -11.08 -2.32
CA SER A 51 7.00 -12.36 -3.02
C SER A 51 6.88 -12.17 -4.51
N HIS A 52 5.78 -11.57 -4.95
CA HIS A 52 5.52 -11.34 -6.36
C HIS A 52 6.54 -10.38 -6.97
N TRP A 53 6.83 -9.27 -6.28
CA TRP A 53 7.81 -8.29 -6.74
C TRP A 53 9.22 -8.90 -6.88
N LEU A 54 9.68 -9.67 -5.90
CA LEU A 54 10.96 -10.37 -5.96
C LEU A 54 11.00 -11.39 -7.10
N SER A 55 9.93 -12.16 -7.29
CA SER A 55 9.83 -13.11 -8.40
C SER A 55 9.94 -12.42 -9.77
N LEU A 56 9.32 -11.24 -9.93
CA LEU A 56 9.41 -10.48 -11.16
C LEU A 56 10.83 -9.96 -11.41
N LEU A 57 11.48 -9.45 -10.37
CA LEU A 57 12.87 -8.98 -10.43
C LEU A 57 13.90 -10.08 -10.68
N HIS A 58 13.53 -11.35 -10.53
CA HIS A 58 14.37 -12.49 -10.89
C HIS A 58 14.18 -12.94 -12.37
N SER A 59 13.22 -12.39 -13.10
CA SER A 59 12.99 -12.74 -14.51
C SER A 59 13.84 -11.88 -15.46
N ASN A 60 14.70 -12.55 -16.23
CA ASN A 60 15.47 -11.91 -17.30
C ASN A 60 14.54 -11.43 -18.43
N GLU A 61 13.48 -12.20 -18.71
CA GLU A 61 12.48 -11.87 -19.73
C GLU A 61 11.74 -10.58 -19.38
N ALA A 62 11.29 -10.44 -18.13
CA ALA A 62 10.63 -9.21 -17.65
C ALA A 62 11.54 -7.98 -17.78
N TRP A 63 12.84 -8.14 -17.54
CA TRP A 63 13.81 -7.07 -17.74
C TRP A 63 14.02 -6.74 -19.22
N LEU A 64 14.17 -7.74 -20.08
CA LEU A 64 14.31 -7.56 -21.53
C LEU A 64 13.10 -6.85 -22.16
N LEU A 65 11.90 -7.11 -21.63
CA LEU A 65 10.65 -6.46 -22.05
C LEU A 65 10.47 -5.05 -21.43
N GLY A 66 11.33 -4.66 -20.49
CA GLY A 66 11.27 -3.37 -19.81
C GLY A 66 10.19 -3.26 -18.73
N ASP A 67 9.66 -4.39 -18.27
CA ASP A 67 8.71 -4.49 -17.15
C ASP A 67 9.41 -4.29 -15.80
N THR A 68 10.71 -4.59 -15.74
CA THR A 68 11.58 -4.30 -14.58
C THR A 68 12.80 -3.49 -14.96
N GLU A 69 13.26 -2.66 -14.01
CA GLU A 69 14.45 -1.84 -14.19
C GLU A 69 15.74 -2.53 -13.70
N LEU A 70 15.59 -3.68 -13.05
CA LEU A 70 16.65 -4.43 -12.38
C LEU A 70 16.39 -5.93 -12.51
N VAL A 71 17.48 -6.69 -12.67
CA VAL A 71 17.49 -8.15 -12.46
C VAL A 71 18.29 -8.48 -11.21
N LEU A 72 17.65 -9.14 -10.25
CA LEU A 72 18.30 -9.73 -9.08
C LEU A 72 18.95 -11.05 -9.48
N GLN A 73 20.24 -11.18 -9.16
CA GLN A 73 20.99 -12.39 -9.47
C GLN A 73 20.73 -13.47 -8.41
N ASP A 74 20.79 -14.73 -8.82
CA ASP A 74 20.72 -15.87 -7.92
C ASP A 74 21.97 -15.96 -7.03
N GLY A 75 21.81 -16.59 -5.85
CA GLY A 75 22.90 -16.77 -4.89
C GLY A 75 23.37 -15.50 -4.16
N GLN A 76 22.84 -14.31 -4.50
CA GLN A 76 23.17 -13.08 -3.77
C GLN A 76 22.68 -13.13 -2.31
N SER A 77 23.49 -12.55 -1.41
CA SER A 77 23.13 -12.42 -0.01
C SER A 77 21.91 -11.49 0.16
N GLU A 78 21.13 -11.74 1.20
CA GLU A 78 19.93 -10.96 1.52
C GLU A 78 20.24 -9.47 1.69
N GLN A 79 21.39 -9.13 2.26
CA GLN A 79 21.83 -7.74 2.46
C GLN A 79 22.08 -7.03 1.12
N VAL A 80 22.68 -7.71 0.15
CA VAL A 80 22.92 -7.17 -1.19
C VAL A 80 21.60 -6.95 -1.91
N LYS A 81 20.72 -7.97 -1.93
CA LYS A 81 19.38 -7.84 -2.53
C LYS A 81 18.60 -6.68 -1.91
N ARG A 82 18.62 -6.57 -0.58
CA ARG A 82 17.95 -5.48 0.14
C ARG A 82 18.48 -4.11 -0.27
N LYS A 83 19.81 -3.95 -0.35
CA LYS A 83 20.43 -2.70 -0.78
C LYS A 83 19.99 -2.33 -2.20
N GLN A 84 20.04 -3.29 -3.14
CA GLN A 84 19.63 -3.05 -4.53
C GLN A 84 18.14 -2.66 -4.63
N LEU A 85 17.26 -3.28 -3.84
CA LEU A 85 15.83 -2.90 -3.81
C LEU A 85 15.62 -1.50 -3.24
N GLN A 86 16.37 -1.12 -2.19
CA GLN A 86 16.30 0.23 -1.65
C GLN A 86 16.76 1.27 -2.69
N GLU A 87 17.83 0.98 -3.41
CA GLU A 87 18.33 1.81 -4.51
C GLU A 87 17.32 1.90 -5.67
N LEU A 88 16.72 0.78 -6.07
CA LEU A 88 15.65 0.73 -7.07
C LEU A 88 14.46 1.62 -6.67
N VAL A 89 14.00 1.51 -5.41
CA VAL A 89 12.91 2.35 -4.89
C VAL A 89 13.30 3.82 -4.95
N LEU A 90 14.49 4.19 -4.48
CA LEU A 90 14.92 5.59 -4.45
C LEU A 90 15.13 6.18 -5.86
N ALA A 91 15.67 5.41 -6.79
CA ALA A 91 15.95 5.88 -8.15
C ALA A 91 14.69 6.01 -9.01
N HIS A 92 13.69 5.14 -8.80
CA HIS A 92 12.50 5.06 -9.64
C HIS A 92 11.21 5.56 -8.96
N THR A 93 11.28 5.96 -7.70
CA THR A 93 10.18 6.68 -7.05
C THR A 93 10.36 8.18 -7.21
N LYS A 94 9.33 8.87 -7.73
CA LYS A 94 9.31 10.34 -7.79
C LYS A 94 8.10 10.85 -7.02
N VAL A 95 8.35 11.70 -6.03
CA VAL A 95 7.30 12.43 -5.32
C VAL A 95 7.45 13.90 -5.66
N GLN A 96 6.38 14.53 -6.11
CA GLN A 96 6.38 15.96 -6.38
C GLN A 96 5.29 16.65 -5.58
N ALA A 97 5.56 17.88 -5.17
CA ALA A 97 4.57 18.76 -4.55
C ALA A 97 4.51 20.06 -5.35
N ASN A 98 3.30 20.47 -5.75
CA ASN A 98 3.10 21.65 -6.61
C ASN A 98 3.98 21.65 -7.88
N GLY A 99 4.26 20.46 -8.43
CA GLY A 99 5.12 20.27 -9.60
C GLY A 99 6.63 20.22 -9.32
N ALA A 100 7.09 20.58 -8.11
CA ALA A 100 8.49 20.49 -7.73
C ALA A 100 8.84 19.08 -7.22
N LEU A 101 9.91 18.48 -7.77
CA LEU A 101 10.43 17.19 -7.30
C LEU A 101 11.00 17.33 -5.89
N LEU A 102 10.59 16.42 -4.99
CA LEU A 102 11.04 16.41 -3.62
C LEU A 102 12.24 15.48 -3.44
N ASN A 103 13.15 15.86 -2.54
CA ASN A 103 14.17 14.96 -2.05
C ASN A 103 13.59 14.10 -0.92
N CYS A 104 13.24 12.86 -1.26
CA CYS A 104 12.65 11.91 -0.32
C CYS A 104 13.68 10.93 0.22
N GLN A 105 13.51 10.53 1.47
CA GLN A 105 14.33 9.52 2.11
C GLN A 105 13.52 8.26 2.38
N LEU A 106 14.17 7.11 2.24
CA LEU A 106 13.57 5.82 2.60
C LEU A 106 13.71 5.61 4.11
N ASN A 107 12.61 5.87 4.83
CA ASN A 107 12.58 5.84 6.29
C ASN A 107 12.39 4.42 6.84
N GLN A 108 11.69 3.57 6.10
CA GLN A 108 11.43 2.18 6.50
C GLN A 108 11.45 1.27 5.28
N PHE A 109 12.05 0.10 5.46
CA PHE A 109 12.09 -0.96 4.47
C PHE A 109 12.12 -2.32 5.19
N PRO A 110 11.58 -3.40 4.60
CA PRO A 110 11.56 -4.71 5.27
C PRO A 110 12.98 -5.19 5.60
N ALA A 111 13.19 -5.56 6.86
CA ALA A 111 14.52 -5.97 7.34
C ALA A 111 14.95 -7.34 6.79
N LYS A 112 14.00 -8.27 6.67
CA LYS A 112 14.21 -9.66 6.22
C LYS A 112 13.32 -9.98 5.02
N LEU A 113 13.93 -10.08 3.84
CA LEU A 113 13.27 -10.43 2.57
C LEU A 113 12.96 -11.93 2.48
N ILE A 114 13.77 -12.79 3.11
CA ILE A 114 13.59 -14.25 3.04
C ILE A 114 12.27 -14.69 3.68
N GLN A 115 11.82 -13.98 4.71
CA GLN A 115 10.56 -14.26 5.39
C GLN A 115 9.34 -13.93 4.51
N LEU A 116 9.53 -13.06 3.51
CA LEU A 116 8.48 -12.61 2.61
C LEU A 116 8.19 -13.57 1.47
N HIS A 117 8.95 -14.67 1.32
CA HIS A 117 8.69 -15.74 0.36
C HIS A 117 7.81 -16.88 0.91
N LYS A 118 7.51 -16.88 2.22
CA LYS A 118 6.66 -17.93 2.83
C LYS A 118 5.20 -17.48 2.80
N GLY A 119 4.35 -18.27 2.14
CA GLY A 119 3.04 -17.92 1.58
C GLY A 119 1.93 -17.30 2.47
N HIS A 120 2.23 -16.95 3.73
CA HIS A 120 1.31 -16.20 4.61
C HIS A 120 1.83 -14.80 5.00
N HIS A 121 3.07 -14.44 4.64
CA HIS A 121 3.69 -13.14 4.95
C HIS A 121 4.26 -12.45 3.71
N SER A 122 3.66 -12.65 2.53
CA SER A 122 4.17 -12.05 1.28
C SER A 122 4.08 -10.53 1.23
N ARG A 123 3.16 -9.95 2.02
CA ARG A 123 2.97 -8.51 2.08
C ARG A 123 3.93 -7.86 3.07
N ALA A 124 4.61 -6.84 2.60
CA ALA A 124 5.39 -5.94 3.45
C ALA A 124 5.27 -4.51 2.95
N TYR A 125 5.82 -3.58 3.72
CA TYR A 125 5.73 -2.17 3.42
C TYR A 125 7.09 -1.48 3.44
N PHE A 126 7.19 -0.41 2.67
CA PHE A 126 8.26 0.56 2.77
C PHE A 126 7.67 1.97 2.85
N ARG A 127 8.45 2.88 3.44
CA ARG A 127 7.98 4.23 3.76
C ARG A 127 8.98 5.28 3.28
N LEU A 128 8.51 6.25 2.51
CA LEU A 128 9.29 7.41 2.10
C LEU A 128 8.82 8.65 2.86
N GLY A 129 9.76 9.41 3.41
CA GLY A 129 9.49 10.72 3.98
C GLY A 129 10.11 11.81 3.13
N CYS A 130 9.32 12.84 2.81
CA CYS A 130 9.74 13.98 2.04
C CYS A 130 9.35 15.27 2.78
N VAL A 131 10.17 16.31 2.64
CA VAL A 131 9.84 17.65 3.13
C VAL A 131 9.63 18.56 1.93
N SER A 132 8.46 19.18 1.85
CA SER A 132 8.16 20.19 0.86
C SER A 132 8.75 21.54 1.28
N PRO A 133 9.36 22.30 0.34
CA PRO A 133 9.74 23.69 0.60
C PRO A 133 8.50 24.60 0.77
N HIS A 134 7.31 24.16 0.34
CA HIS A 134 6.07 24.91 0.43
C HIS A 134 5.26 24.49 1.66
N LYS A 135 4.86 25.48 2.48
CA LYS A 135 3.95 25.26 3.63
C LYS A 135 2.54 24.84 3.19
N GLN A 136 2.09 25.32 2.03
CA GLN A 136 0.81 24.97 1.43
C GLN A 136 1.02 24.05 0.23
N LEU A 137 0.31 22.94 0.23
CA LEU A 137 0.39 21.90 -0.79
C LEU A 137 -0.96 21.84 -1.51
N ASN A 138 -0.94 22.16 -2.79
CA ASN A 138 -2.12 22.20 -3.65
C ASN A 138 -2.20 20.94 -4.51
N SER A 139 -1.05 20.34 -4.82
CA SER A 139 -0.97 19.07 -5.52
C SER A 139 0.17 18.22 -4.99
N VAL A 140 -0.03 16.90 -5.01
CA VAL A 140 1.02 15.91 -4.79
C VAL A 140 0.91 14.85 -5.88
N SER A 141 2.03 14.48 -6.48
CA SER A 141 2.11 13.37 -7.44
C SER A 141 3.11 12.31 -6.96
N LEU A 142 2.84 11.06 -7.33
CA LEU A 142 3.65 9.91 -7.00
C LEU A 142 3.85 9.06 -8.26
N ILE A 143 5.10 8.72 -8.54
CA ILE A 143 5.49 7.69 -9.50
C ILE A 143 6.25 6.64 -8.70
N LEU A 144 5.92 5.37 -8.93
CA LEU A 144 6.57 4.21 -8.30
C LEU A 144 7.38 3.42 -9.35
N PRO A 145 8.36 2.59 -8.93
CA PRO A 145 9.01 1.62 -9.82
C PRO A 145 7.99 0.79 -10.59
N LYS A 146 8.22 0.59 -11.90
CA LYS A 146 7.33 -0.17 -12.77
C LYS A 146 7.17 -1.61 -12.29
N SER A 147 8.26 -2.18 -11.80
CA SER A 147 8.30 -3.54 -11.25
C SER A 147 7.34 -3.80 -10.08
N LEU A 148 6.81 -2.76 -9.40
CA LEU A 148 5.77 -2.92 -8.37
C LEU A 148 4.37 -3.19 -8.93
N GLY A 149 4.21 -3.10 -10.26
CA GLY A 149 2.95 -3.26 -10.95
C GLY A 149 1.97 -2.12 -10.67
N ARG A 150 0.68 -2.39 -10.87
CA ARG A 150 -0.38 -1.42 -10.62
C ARG A 150 -0.51 -1.18 -9.11
N ALA A 151 -0.71 0.08 -8.74
CA ALA A 151 -0.93 0.48 -7.36
C ALA A 151 -2.23 1.27 -7.22
N TYR A 152 -3.04 0.93 -6.23
CA TYR A 152 -4.11 1.80 -5.77
C TYR A 152 -3.52 2.89 -4.90
N THR A 153 -3.70 4.15 -5.30
CA THR A 153 -3.17 5.30 -4.58
C THR A 153 -4.27 5.99 -3.79
N SER A 154 -3.93 6.46 -2.59
CA SER A 154 -4.82 7.28 -1.77
C SER A 154 -4.07 8.48 -1.20
N LEU A 155 -4.77 9.60 -1.06
CA LEU A 155 -4.24 10.83 -0.47
C LEU A 155 -5.02 11.13 0.80
N VAL A 156 -4.31 11.32 1.90
CA VAL A 156 -4.87 11.62 3.22
C VAL A 156 -4.29 12.91 3.75
N GLN A 157 -5.17 13.83 4.14
CA GLN A 157 -4.81 15.06 4.84
C GLN A 157 -5.50 15.08 6.22
N PRO A 158 -4.79 14.70 7.30
CA PRO A 158 -5.39 14.59 8.62
C PRO A 158 -5.82 15.96 9.15
N LYS A 159 -6.99 16.01 9.79
CA LYS A 159 -7.43 17.18 10.57
C LYS A 159 -6.53 17.32 11.79
N GLN A 160 -6.06 18.53 12.07
CA GLN A 160 -5.22 18.83 13.23
C GLN A 160 -5.91 19.84 14.14
N GLN A 161 -5.82 19.63 15.44
CA GLN A 161 -6.32 20.56 16.46
C GLN A 161 -5.25 20.74 17.53
N LEU A 162 -4.96 21.99 17.89
CA LEU A 162 -4.13 22.32 19.04
C LEU A 162 -4.97 22.16 20.31
N ILE A 163 -4.44 21.45 21.31
CA ILE A 163 -5.09 21.31 22.62
C ILE A 163 -4.16 21.71 23.74
N GLY A 164 -4.72 22.37 24.76
CA GLY A 164 -4.00 22.68 26.00
C GLY A 164 -3.89 21.46 26.91
N ALA A 165 -2.92 21.49 27.83
CA ALA A 165 -2.76 20.44 28.84
C ALA A 165 -4.05 20.24 29.64
N GLY A 166 -4.50 18.99 29.78
CA GLY A 166 -5.74 18.63 30.48
C GLY A 166 -7.04 18.97 29.75
N LYS A 167 -7.00 19.41 28.49
CA LYS A 167 -8.20 19.69 27.67
C LYS A 167 -8.53 18.55 26.71
N LYS A 168 -9.82 18.38 26.39
CA LYS A 168 -10.32 17.37 25.44
C LYS A 168 -10.18 17.85 23.99
N ALA A 169 -9.66 16.99 23.11
CA ALA A 169 -9.80 17.11 21.66
C ALA A 169 -11.05 16.35 21.21
N GLU A 170 -11.81 16.91 20.26
CA GLU A 170 -12.98 16.23 19.70
C GLU A 170 -13.05 16.47 18.20
N PHE A 171 -13.05 15.38 17.43
CA PHE A 171 -13.14 15.42 15.97
C PHE A 171 -14.49 14.84 15.56
N LYS A 172 -15.27 15.60 14.80
CA LYS A 172 -16.47 15.08 14.13
C LYS A 172 -16.06 14.34 12.87
N LEU A 173 -16.51 13.10 12.74
CA LEU A 173 -16.30 12.23 11.59
C LEU A 173 -17.35 12.53 10.51
#